data_AF-A0A1X2H0V0-F1
#
_entry.id   AF-A0A1X2H0V0-F1
#
_cell.length_a   1.000
_cell.length_b   1.000
_cell.length_c   1.000
_cell.angle_alpha   90.00
_cell.angle_beta   90.00
_cell.angle_gamma   90.00
#
_symmetry.space_group_name_H-M   'P 1'
#
loop_
_entity.id
_entity.type
_entity.pdbx_description
1 polymer ?
#
loop_
_entity_poly.entity_id
_entity_poly.type
_entity_poly.pdbx_seq_one_letter_code
_entity_poly.pdbx_strand_id
1 'polypeptide(L)'
;MSNIKRSGDVSMHLLPFQSFIDDDPRFLLFLLAMNDNHLMGDIKSDPHALLCWAMPKTNEYFSFQGKFYIASAPIQVTRFPPPKLPGVDLPQAEYWEQQREKQWMALTDKQRAMFTWPPRREIPKADKGAFSVQSLPPTKAKDPALHVVHDLAKDNFCLLVYKVTSVEYFDPTSFPPRRLVCLF
;
A
#
# COMPACT_ATOMS: atom_id res chain seq x y z
N MET A 1 -4.60 -6.97 7.14
CA MET A 1 -3.18 -7.33 7.31
C MET A 1 -2.92 -7.62 8.78
N SER A 2 -2.33 -8.77 9.08
CA SER A 2 -1.68 -9.02 10.37
C SER A 2 -0.17 -9.14 10.18
N ASN A 3 0.58 -8.61 11.13
CA ASN A 3 2.04 -8.60 11.15
C ASN A 3 2.54 -8.74 12.59
N ILE A 4 3.84 -8.97 12.77
CA ILE A 4 4.53 -9.05 14.05
C ILE A 4 5.42 -7.81 14.19
N LYS A 5 5.22 -7.07 15.27
CA LYS A 5 6.07 -5.91 15.61
C LYS A 5 7.44 -6.38 16.05
N ARG A 6 8.41 -5.46 16.07
CA ARG A 6 9.72 -5.70 16.70
C ARG A 6 9.64 -6.18 18.16
N SER A 7 8.60 -5.80 18.91
CA SER A 7 8.37 -6.27 20.28
C SER A 7 7.94 -7.74 20.37
N GLY A 8 7.56 -8.37 19.25
CA GLY A 8 6.92 -9.68 19.20
C GLY A 8 5.39 -9.62 19.26
N ASP A 9 4.81 -8.45 19.53
CA ASP A 9 3.35 -8.29 19.56
C ASP A 9 2.74 -8.34 18.17
N VAL A 10 1.51 -8.83 18.08
CA VAL A 10 0.72 -8.82 16.84
C VAL A 10 0.23 -7.40 16.55
N SER A 11 0.35 -6.97 15.29
CA SER A 11 -0.30 -5.77 14.77
C SER A 11 -1.31 -6.11 13.69
N MET A 12 -2.35 -5.28 13.59
CA MET A 12 -3.40 -5.43 12.58
C MET A 12 -3.70 -4.10 11.91
N HIS A 13 -3.75 -4.12 10.58
CA HIS A 13 -4.00 -2.97 9.73
C HIS A 13 -5.07 -3.29 8.69
N LEU A 14 -5.99 -2.34 8.48
CA LEU A 14 -6.94 -2.39 7.38
C LEU A 14 -6.32 -1.67 6.18
N LEU A 15 -6.05 -2.40 5.11
CA LEU A 15 -5.45 -1.87 3.90
C LEU A 15 -6.50 -1.88 2.78
N PRO A 16 -6.83 -0.72 2.18
CA PRO A 16 -7.68 -0.69 1.01
C PRO A 16 -6.93 -1.26 -0.20
N PHE A 17 -7.37 -2.42 -0.69
CA PHE A 17 -6.88 -2.97 -1.95
C PHE A 17 -7.11 -1.99 -3.09
N GLN A 18 -6.09 -1.78 -3.92
CA GLN A 18 -6.19 -0.93 -5.11
C GLN A 18 -6.34 -1.74 -6.37
N SER A 19 -5.32 -2.55 -6.69
CA SER A 19 -5.26 -3.32 -7.92
C SER A 19 -4.19 -4.41 -7.84
N PHE A 20 -4.20 -5.32 -8.81
CA PHE A 20 -3.08 -6.19 -9.10
C PHE A 20 -2.09 -5.49 -10.02
N ILE A 21 -0.87 -6.00 -10.09
CA ILE A 21 0.07 -5.60 -11.15
C ILE A 21 -0.26 -6.39 -12.41
N ASP A 22 -0.35 -5.68 -13.54
CA ASP A 22 -0.72 -6.26 -14.83
C ASP A 22 0.31 -7.31 -15.31
N ASP A 23 1.61 -7.08 -15.04
CA ASP A 23 2.71 -7.96 -15.45
C ASP A 23 2.83 -9.25 -14.61
N ASP A 24 2.42 -9.22 -13.34
CA ASP A 24 2.46 -10.39 -12.45
C ASP A 24 1.31 -10.33 -11.42
N PRO A 25 0.28 -11.18 -11.56
CA PRO A 25 -0.92 -11.14 -10.72
C PRO A 25 -0.66 -11.57 -9.28
N ARG A 26 0.54 -12.07 -8.95
CA ARG A 26 0.93 -12.37 -7.55
C ARG A 26 1.22 -11.10 -6.75
N PHE A 27 1.30 -9.94 -7.39
CA PHE A 27 1.55 -8.67 -6.72
C PHE A 27 0.27 -7.88 -6.53
N LEU A 28 -0.03 -7.54 -5.28
CA LEU A 28 -1.15 -6.69 -4.89
C LEU A 28 -0.63 -5.30 -4.53
N LEU A 29 -1.36 -4.27 -4.95
CA LEU A 29 -1.04 -2.88 -4.69
C LEU A 29 -1.95 -2.28 -3.61
N PHE A 30 -1.33 -1.57 -2.68
CA PHE A 30 -1.97 -0.78 -1.64
C PHE A 30 -1.34 0.62 -1.61
N LEU A 31 -2.06 1.58 -1.07
CA LEU A 31 -1.54 2.94 -0.87
C LEU A 31 -0.83 3.03 0.49
N LEU A 32 0.30 3.73 0.52
CA LEU A 32 1.03 4.03 1.75
C LEU A 32 1.48 5.50 1.72
N ALA A 33 1.36 6.17 2.86
CA ALA A 33 2.00 7.47 3.06
C ALA A 33 3.35 7.22 3.75
N MET A 34 4.43 7.84 3.27
CA MET A 34 5.77 7.70 3.83
C MET A 34 5.83 8.16 5.29
N ASN A 35 4.97 9.10 5.68
CA ASN A 35 4.87 9.58 7.05
C ASN A 35 4.03 8.65 7.97
N ASP A 36 3.43 7.56 7.49
CA ASP A 36 2.75 6.57 8.33
C ASP A 36 3.76 5.69 9.09
N ASN A 37 4.26 6.24 10.20
CA ASN A 37 5.30 5.61 11.02
C ASN A 37 4.88 4.26 11.65
N HIS A 38 3.58 4.03 11.83
CA HIS A 38 3.08 2.79 12.44
C HIS A 38 3.11 1.63 11.46
N LEU A 39 2.40 1.77 10.34
CA LEU A 39 2.37 0.72 9.32
C LEU A 39 3.78 0.51 8.74
N MET A 40 4.49 1.61 8.46
CA MET A 40 5.85 1.52 7.94
C MET A 40 6.82 0.92 8.97
N GLY A 41 6.66 1.21 10.27
CA GLY A 41 7.44 0.61 11.35
C GLY A 41 7.27 -0.90 11.40
N ASP A 42 6.03 -1.38 11.32
CA ASP A 42 5.71 -2.81 11.35
C ASP A 42 6.26 -3.54 10.11
N ILE A 43 6.10 -2.98 8.91
CA ILE A 43 6.66 -3.56 7.67
C ILE A 43 8.20 -3.59 7.70
N LYS A 44 8.82 -2.55 8.28
CA LYS A 44 10.29 -2.49 8.43
C LYS A 44 10.80 -3.49 9.46
N SER A 45 10.01 -3.83 10.49
CA SER A 45 10.41 -4.85 11.48
C SER A 45 10.27 -6.25 10.92
N ASP A 46 9.14 -6.56 10.29
CA ASP A 46 8.95 -7.80 9.55
C ASP A 46 8.15 -7.51 8.26
N PRO A 47 8.76 -7.69 7.08
CA PRO A 47 8.05 -7.49 5.83
C PRO A 47 7.09 -8.65 5.51
N HIS A 48 7.19 -9.80 6.19
CA HIS A 48 6.25 -10.89 6.00
C HIS A 48 4.96 -10.59 6.74
N ALA A 49 3.85 -10.82 6.06
CA ALA A 49 2.55 -10.54 6.64
C ALA A 49 1.51 -11.51 6.10
N LEU A 50 0.41 -11.63 6.84
CA LEU A 50 -0.77 -12.35 6.42
C LEU A 50 -1.86 -11.34 6.04
N LEU A 51 -2.45 -11.49 4.85
CA LEU A 51 -3.63 -10.74 4.47
C LEU A 51 -4.84 -11.66 4.54
N CYS A 52 -5.82 -11.27 5.34
CA CYS A 52 -7.13 -11.92 5.36
C CYS A 52 -8.13 -11.04 4.62
N TRP A 53 -8.84 -11.62 3.66
CA TRP A 53 -9.90 -10.98 2.92
C TRP A 53 -11.17 -11.82 3.07
N ALA A 54 -12.11 -11.29 3.85
CA ALA A 54 -13.44 -11.87 3.98
C ALA A 54 -14.37 -11.27 2.91
N MET A 55 -15.13 -12.12 2.23
CA MET A 55 -16.13 -11.72 1.24
C MET A 55 -17.52 -11.81 1.88
N PRO A 56 -18.10 -10.69 2.38
CA PRO A 56 -19.28 -10.77 3.25
C PRO A 56 -20.53 -11.29 2.55
N LYS A 57 -20.61 -11.13 1.22
CA LYS A 57 -21.77 -11.58 0.42
C LYS A 57 -21.75 -13.07 0.13
N THR A 58 -20.58 -13.64 -0.13
CA THR A 58 -20.42 -15.07 -0.45
C THR A 58 -20.01 -15.90 0.76
N ASN A 59 -19.64 -15.25 1.87
CA ASN A 59 -19.10 -15.86 3.08
C ASN A 59 -17.80 -16.66 2.85
N GLU A 60 -17.06 -16.32 1.80
CA GLU A 60 -15.77 -16.91 1.47
C GLU A 60 -14.63 -16.14 2.14
N TYR A 61 -13.52 -16.85 2.39
CA TYR A 61 -12.33 -16.29 3.00
C TYR A 61 -11.11 -16.59 2.14
N PHE A 62 -10.30 -15.56 1.92
CA PHE A 62 -8.99 -15.69 1.30
C PHE A 62 -7.91 -15.26 2.30
N SER A 63 -6.93 -16.11 2.49
CA SER A 63 -5.75 -15.86 3.32
C SER A 63 -4.51 -15.88 2.43
N PHE A 64 -3.87 -14.73 2.29
CA PHE A 64 -2.67 -14.57 1.48
C PHE A 64 -1.46 -14.52 2.41
N GLN A 65 -0.47 -15.34 2.13
CA GLN A 65 0.85 -15.29 2.75
C GLN A 65 1.87 -14.75 1.75
N GLY A 66 2.80 -13.94 2.24
CA GLY A 66 3.64 -13.17 1.35
C GLY A 66 4.42 -12.09 2.06
N LYS A 67 5.04 -11.23 1.25
CA LYS A 67 5.99 -10.23 1.70
C LYS A 67 5.69 -8.86 1.10
N PHE A 68 5.77 -7.84 1.94
CA PHE A 68 5.65 -6.44 1.56
C PHE A 68 6.97 -5.84 1.09
N TYR A 69 6.83 -4.87 0.19
CA TYR A 69 7.86 -4.00 -0.34
C TYR A 69 7.31 -2.59 -0.50
N ILE A 70 8.19 -1.59 -0.57
CA ILE A 70 7.80 -0.18 -0.63
C ILE A 70 8.40 0.47 -1.87
N ALA A 71 7.55 0.88 -2.80
CA ALA A 71 7.93 1.77 -3.91
C ALA A 71 7.67 3.22 -3.49
N SER A 72 8.74 3.88 -3.04
CA SER A 72 8.73 5.29 -2.65
C SER A 72 9.06 6.21 -3.81
N ALA A 73 8.89 7.52 -3.61
CA ALA A 73 9.37 8.52 -4.54
C ALA A 73 10.90 8.40 -4.76
N PRO A 74 11.45 8.78 -5.93
CA PRO A 74 12.87 8.58 -6.25
C PRO A 74 13.83 9.33 -5.32
N ILE A 75 13.38 10.45 -4.75
CA ILE A 75 14.14 11.22 -3.77
C ILE A 75 14.28 10.51 -2.42
N GLN A 76 13.43 9.51 -2.15
CA GLN A 76 13.41 8.76 -0.91
C GLN A 76 14.07 7.39 -1.10
N VAL A 77 15.12 7.13 -0.32
CA VAL A 77 15.77 5.83 -0.28
C VAL A 77 15.10 4.94 0.76
N THR A 78 14.52 3.82 0.32
CA THR A 78 13.98 2.80 1.21
C THR A 78 14.89 1.56 1.25
N ARG A 79 14.94 0.89 2.41
CA ARG A 79 15.73 -0.35 2.58
C ARG A 79 15.07 -1.59 1.98
N PHE A 80 13.83 -1.46 1.49
CA PHE A 80 13.01 -2.58 1.02
C PHE A 80 12.35 -2.25 -0.33
N PRO A 81 13.16 -1.94 -1.37
CA PRO A 81 12.61 -1.65 -2.68
C PRO A 81 11.90 -2.90 -3.25
N PRO A 82 10.82 -2.75 -4.02
CA PRO A 82 10.10 -3.90 -4.54
C PRO A 82 10.90 -4.56 -5.66
N PRO A 83 10.82 -5.90 -5.81
CA PRO A 83 11.73 -6.66 -6.67
C PRO A 83 11.60 -6.26 -8.15
N LYS A 84 12.62 -6.56 -8.95
CA LYS A 84 12.49 -6.53 -10.41
C LYS A 84 11.55 -7.66 -10.84
N LEU A 85 10.59 -7.34 -11.70
CA LEU A 85 9.67 -8.34 -12.25
C LEU A 85 10.33 -9.09 -13.42
N PRO A 86 10.13 -10.41 -13.53
CA PRO A 86 10.64 -11.18 -14.66
C PRO A 86 9.93 -10.74 -15.95
N GLY A 87 10.68 -10.62 -17.06
CA GLY A 87 10.12 -10.22 -18.36
C GLY A 87 9.96 -8.72 -18.58
N VAL A 88 10.32 -7.87 -17.59
CA VAL A 88 10.34 -6.41 -17.74
C VAL A 88 11.76 -5.93 -18.04
N ASP A 89 11.94 -5.32 -19.21
CA ASP A 89 13.23 -4.82 -19.69
C ASP A 89 13.65 -3.48 -19.05
N LEU A 90 12.71 -2.79 -18.40
CA LEU A 90 12.99 -1.54 -17.70
C LEU A 90 13.87 -1.74 -16.45
N PRO A 91 14.70 -0.74 -16.10
CA PRO A 91 15.29 -0.67 -14.77
C PRO A 91 14.22 -0.71 -13.67
N GLN A 92 14.51 -1.44 -12.59
CA GLN A 92 13.58 -1.63 -11.47
C GLN A 92 13.04 -0.31 -10.91
N ALA A 93 13.92 0.68 -10.71
CA ALA A 93 13.54 1.98 -10.16
C ALA A 93 12.58 2.74 -11.10
N GLU A 94 12.84 2.72 -12.40
CA GLU A 94 12.01 3.37 -13.41
C GLU A 94 10.63 2.70 -13.53
N TYR A 95 10.59 1.36 -13.52
CA TYR A 95 9.34 0.62 -13.55
C TYR A 95 8.43 0.98 -12.36
N TRP A 96 8.98 0.96 -11.14
CA TRP A 96 8.19 1.25 -9.96
C TRP A 96 7.77 2.71 -9.86
N GLU A 97 8.57 3.64 -10.38
CA GLU A 97 8.15 5.04 -10.50
C GLU A 97 6.99 5.18 -11.50
N GLN A 98 7.05 4.52 -12.66
CA GLN A 98 5.93 4.52 -13.61
C GLN A 98 4.65 3.95 -13.00
N GLN A 99 4.73 2.85 -12.22
CA GLN A 99 3.58 2.31 -11.51
C GLN A 99 3.04 3.30 -10.46
N ARG A 100 3.92 3.97 -9.72
CA ARG A 100 3.55 4.99 -8.75
C ARG A 100 2.84 6.15 -9.44
N GLU A 101 3.36 6.66 -10.54
CA GLU A 101 2.71 7.73 -11.31
C GLU A 101 1.35 7.31 -11.86
N LYS A 102 1.24 6.11 -12.44
CA LYS A 102 -0.04 5.54 -12.92
C LYS A 102 -1.08 5.53 -11.80
N GLN A 103 -0.70 5.04 -10.62
CA GLN A 103 -1.61 5.00 -9.46
C GLN A 103 -1.95 6.40 -8.95
N TRP A 104 -0.97 7.31 -8.85
CA TRP A 104 -1.21 8.70 -8.44
C TRP A 104 -2.25 9.40 -9.30
N MET A 105 -2.15 9.21 -10.63
CA MET A 105 -3.10 9.78 -11.59
C MET A 105 -4.49 9.17 -11.47
N ALA A 106 -4.58 7.87 -11.14
CA ALA A 106 -5.85 7.16 -10.96
C ALA A 106 -6.60 7.55 -9.67
N LEU A 107 -5.92 8.13 -8.67
CA LEU A 107 -6.56 8.59 -7.45
C LEU A 107 -7.58 9.71 -7.71
N THR A 108 -8.53 9.85 -6.80
CA THR A 108 -9.38 11.05 -6.73
C THR A 108 -8.62 12.22 -6.11
N ASP A 109 -9.06 13.44 -6.36
CA ASP A 109 -8.42 14.63 -5.78
C ASP A 109 -8.43 14.60 -4.24
N LYS A 110 -9.49 14.04 -3.65
CA LYS A 110 -9.61 13.87 -2.20
C LYS A 110 -8.60 12.86 -1.66
N GLN A 111 -8.40 11.74 -2.35
CA GLN A 111 -7.40 10.74 -1.94
C GLN A 111 -5.98 11.31 -2.04
N ARG A 112 -5.68 12.09 -3.08
CA ARG A 112 -4.38 12.77 -3.21
C ARG A 112 -4.14 13.75 -2.07
N ALA A 113 -5.15 14.54 -1.70
CA ALA A 113 -5.05 15.49 -0.59
C ALA A 113 -4.69 14.82 0.74
N MET A 114 -5.10 13.57 0.97
CA MET A 114 -4.76 12.84 2.20
C MET A 114 -3.25 12.64 2.40
N PHE A 115 -2.44 12.69 1.33
CA PHE A 115 -0.99 12.57 1.44
C PHE A 115 -0.30 13.86 1.90
N THR A 116 -1.04 14.97 2.03
CA THR A 116 -0.54 16.20 2.69
C THR A 116 -0.84 16.19 4.18
N TRP A 117 -1.68 15.27 4.67
CA TRP A 117 -2.14 15.27 6.05
C TRP A 117 -1.09 14.70 6.99
N PRO A 118 -1.12 15.11 8.27
CA PRO A 118 -0.33 14.49 9.31
C PRO A 118 -0.57 12.98 9.43
N PRO A 119 0.41 12.21 9.94
CA PRO A 119 0.29 10.79 10.15
C PRO A 119 -0.94 10.41 10.97
N ARG A 120 -1.52 9.26 10.62
CA ARG A 120 -2.65 8.72 11.37
C ARG A 120 -2.19 8.29 12.76
N ARG A 121 -3.02 8.57 13.76
CA ARG A 121 -2.84 8.12 15.15
C ARG A 121 -1.63 8.72 15.89
N GLU A 122 -1.08 9.82 15.38
CA GLU A 122 -0.08 10.58 16.15
C GLU A 122 -0.68 11.22 17.41
N ILE A 123 0.13 11.20 18.47
CA ILE A 123 -0.15 11.83 19.76
C ILE A 123 1.07 12.70 20.10
N PRO A 124 0.91 14.01 20.34
CA PRO A 124 -0.36 14.76 20.32
C PRO A 124 -0.98 14.85 18.92
N LYS A 125 -2.31 14.99 18.86
CA LYS A 125 -3.01 15.18 17.58
C LYS A 125 -2.63 16.52 16.97
N ALA A 126 -2.39 16.52 15.67
CA ALA A 126 -2.20 17.74 14.90
C ALA A 126 -3.44 18.65 14.96
N ASP A 127 -3.21 19.95 14.84
CA ASP A 127 -4.30 20.93 14.81
C ASP A 127 -5.17 20.75 13.55
N LYS A 128 -6.43 21.21 13.62
CA LYS A 128 -7.41 21.09 12.54
C LYS A 128 -6.92 21.74 11.24
N GLY A 129 -6.13 22.81 11.34
CA GLY A 129 -5.53 23.48 10.18
C GLY A 129 -4.61 22.58 9.34
N ALA A 130 -4.02 21.54 9.94
CA ALA A 130 -3.16 20.59 9.22
C ALA A 130 -3.92 19.66 8.26
N PHE A 131 -5.25 19.59 8.38
CA PHE A 131 -6.15 18.83 7.50
C PHE A 131 -6.91 19.75 6.53
N SER A 132 -6.41 20.98 6.32
CA SER A 132 -7.09 22.00 5.52
C SER A 132 -7.16 21.68 4.02
N VAL A 133 -6.18 20.95 3.48
CA VAL A 133 -6.18 20.54 2.08
C VAL A 133 -7.20 19.42 1.90
N GLN A 134 -8.31 19.71 1.21
CA GLN A 134 -9.39 18.75 0.99
C GLN A 134 -9.40 18.14 -0.41
N SER A 135 -8.70 18.76 -1.36
CA SER A 135 -8.66 18.38 -2.76
C SER A 135 -7.32 18.76 -3.36
N LEU A 136 -6.72 17.86 -4.11
CA LEU A 136 -5.44 18.07 -4.76
C LEU A 136 -5.47 17.52 -6.20
N PRO A 137 -5.27 18.35 -7.23
CA PRO A 137 -5.33 17.90 -8.62
C PRO A 137 -4.21 16.89 -8.95
N PRO A 138 -4.39 16.06 -9.99
CA PRO A 138 -3.38 15.08 -10.39
C PRO A 138 -2.09 15.75 -10.88
N THR A 139 -2.22 16.84 -11.62
CA THR A 139 -1.12 17.63 -12.19
C THR A 139 -0.81 18.86 -11.35
N LYS A 140 0.39 19.41 -11.54
CA LYS A 140 0.88 20.59 -10.85
C LYS A 140 -0.09 21.76 -11.04
N ALA A 141 -0.47 22.39 -9.93
CA ALA A 141 -1.30 23.58 -9.96
C ALA A 141 -0.54 24.79 -10.54
N LYS A 142 -1.27 25.73 -11.13
CA LYS A 142 -0.69 27.02 -11.58
C LYS A 142 -0.29 27.93 -10.41
N ASP A 143 -0.95 27.76 -9.27
CA ASP A 143 -0.63 28.48 -8.05
C ASP A 143 0.66 27.90 -7.42
N PRO A 144 1.71 28.72 -7.22
CA PRO A 144 2.97 28.26 -6.64
C PRO A 144 2.83 27.67 -5.24
N ALA A 145 1.90 28.15 -4.41
CA ALA A 145 1.71 27.60 -3.06
C ALA A 145 1.13 26.18 -3.12
N LEU A 146 0.11 25.98 -3.97
CA LEU A 146 -0.50 24.67 -4.17
C LEU A 146 0.45 23.70 -4.89
N HIS A 147 1.36 24.22 -5.71
CA HIS A 147 2.41 23.43 -6.36
C HIS A 147 3.38 22.80 -5.34
N VAL A 148 3.84 23.56 -4.34
CA VAL A 148 4.71 23.01 -3.28
C VAL A 148 4.00 21.92 -2.48
N VAL A 149 2.73 22.14 -2.16
CA VAL A 149 1.89 21.14 -1.47
C VAL A 149 1.72 19.89 -2.32
N HIS A 150 1.54 20.04 -3.63
CA HIS A 150 1.44 18.93 -4.57
C HIS A 150 2.71 18.08 -4.61
N ASP A 151 3.87 18.72 -4.77
CA ASP A 151 5.15 18.02 -4.81
C ASP A 151 5.41 17.29 -3.49
N LEU A 152 5.12 17.92 -2.34
CA LEU A 152 5.24 17.27 -1.03
C LEU A 152 4.31 16.06 -0.89
N ALA A 153 3.05 16.17 -1.33
CA ALA A 153 2.10 15.06 -1.31
C ALA A 153 2.57 13.91 -2.19
N LYS A 154 3.07 14.23 -3.39
CA LYS A 154 3.60 13.24 -4.32
C LYS A 154 4.86 12.60 -3.74
N ASP A 155 5.73 13.32 -3.06
CA ASP A 155 6.91 12.72 -2.41
C ASP A 155 6.53 11.83 -1.20
N ASN A 156 5.48 12.19 -0.47
CA ASN A 156 4.94 11.36 0.60
C ASN A 156 4.17 10.12 0.08
N PHE A 157 3.75 10.13 -1.19
CA PHE A 157 2.99 9.04 -1.79
C PHE A 157 3.88 7.85 -2.17
N CYS A 158 3.60 6.70 -1.55
CA CYS A 158 4.25 5.43 -1.80
C CYS A 158 3.24 4.36 -2.24
N LEU A 159 3.73 3.38 -2.99
CA LEU A 159 3.03 2.11 -3.19
C LEU A 159 3.53 1.09 -2.19
N LEU A 160 2.60 0.48 -1.48
CA LEU A 160 2.84 -0.70 -0.68
C LEU A 160 2.51 -1.93 -1.53
N VAL A 161 3.55 -2.66 -1.88
CA VAL A 161 3.50 -3.77 -2.84
C VAL A 161 3.59 -5.08 -2.07
N TYR A 162 2.62 -5.97 -2.23
CA TYR A 162 2.61 -7.27 -1.57
C TYR A 162 2.78 -8.40 -2.57
N LYS A 163 3.88 -9.15 -2.46
CA LYS A 163 4.10 -10.36 -3.25
C LYS A 163 3.52 -11.57 -2.54
N VAL A 164 2.53 -12.19 -3.14
CA VAL A 164 1.91 -13.43 -2.66
C VAL A 164 2.83 -14.60 -2.96
N THR A 165 2.95 -15.48 -1.97
CA THR A 165 3.69 -16.76 -2.04
C THR A 165 2.78 -17.96 -1.82
N SER A 166 1.69 -17.77 -1.07
CA SER A 166 0.66 -18.78 -0.88
C SER A 166 -0.71 -18.12 -0.73
N VAL A 167 -1.73 -18.78 -1.27
CA VAL A 167 -3.13 -18.40 -1.10
C VAL A 167 -3.88 -19.59 -0.56
N GLU A 168 -4.57 -19.37 0.54
CA GLU A 168 -5.57 -20.28 1.07
C GLU A 168 -6.96 -19.71 0.81
N TYR A 169 -7.79 -20.49 0.12
CA TYR A 169 -9.21 -20.22 -0.07
C TYR A 169 -10.01 -21.16 0.83
N PHE A 170 -10.96 -20.58 1.56
CA PHE A 170 -11.86 -21.32 2.42
C PHE A 170 -13.31 -20.93 2.13
N ASP A 171 -14.11 -21.93 1.78
CA ASP A 171 -15.54 -21.83 1.56
C ASP A 171 -16.28 -22.67 2.62
N PRO A 172 -16.91 -22.01 3.60
CA PRO A 172 -17.71 -22.69 4.62
C PRO A 172 -19.12 -23.05 4.15
N THR A 173 -19.55 -22.60 2.96
CA THR A 173 -20.92 -22.79 2.47
C THR A 173 -21.15 -24.16 1.82
N SER A 174 -20.08 -24.80 1.34
CA SER A 174 -20.11 -26.18 0.85
C SER A 174 -20.11 -27.20 1.99
N PHE A 175 -20.72 -28.38 1.75
CA PHE A 175 -20.67 -29.52 2.66
C PHE A 175 -20.01 -30.74 1.99
N PRO A 176 -18.87 -31.23 2.51
CA PRO A 176 -18.08 -30.65 3.58
C PRO A 176 -17.45 -29.29 3.17
N PRO A 177 -17.08 -28.43 4.13
CA PRO A 177 -16.39 -27.17 3.84
C PRO A 177 -15.15 -27.38 2.97
N ARG A 178 -14.99 -26.54 1.95
CA ARG A 178 -13.88 -26.67 1.00
C ARG A 178 -12.72 -25.77 1.40
N ARG A 179 -11.53 -26.35 1.44
CA ARG A 179 -10.26 -25.63 1.64
C ARG A 179 -9.32 -25.93 0.47
N LEU A 180 -8.78 -24.88 -0.16
CA LEU A 180 -7.79 -24.98 -1.24
C LEU A 180 -6.56 -24.17 -0.85
N VAL A 181 -5.37 -24.74 -1.04
CA VAL A 181 -4.09 -24.06 -0.80
C VAL A 181 -3.28 -24.09 -2.08
N CYS A 182 -2.90 -22.91 -2.57
CA CYS A 182 -2.10 -22.70 -3.76
C CYS A 182 -0.75 -22.10 -3.38
N LEU A 183 0.36 -22.68 -3.84
CA LEU A 183 1.73 -22.22 -3.59
C LEU A 183 2.37 -21.73 -4.90
N PHE A 184 3.24 -20.72 -4.82
CA PHE A 184 3.84 -20.03 -5.99
C PHE A 184 5.35 -19.84 -5.90
#